data_AF-A0A4R3I585-F1
#
_entry.id   AF-A0A4R3I585-F1
#
_cell.length_a   1.000
_cell.length_b   1.000
_cell.length_c   1.000
_cell.angle_alpha   90.00
_cell.angle_beta   90.00
_cell.angle_gamma   90.00
#
_symmetry.space_group_name_H-M   'P 1'
#
loop_
_entity.id
_entity.type
_entity.pdbx_description
1 polymer ?
#
loop_
_entity_poly.entity_id
_entity_poly.type
_entity_poly.pdbx_seq_one_letter_code
_entity_poly.pdbx_strand_id
1 'polypeptide(L)'
;MNTNRINRYFEVCNLIDQKLPKSTYWDTNDETLILEQHNEERSLSVEQMSSVFEVEIDKVKAFFEVHSYLSNNIDLLTQQKEYECWYISGVALVVEFKDSPAQVFSAEKIEQAYILTLA
;
A
#
# COMPACT_ATOMS: atom_id res chain seq x y z
N MET A 1 3.02 2.97 18.21
CA MET A 1 2.08 3.37 17.14
C MET A 1 1.02 2.28 17.00
N ASN A 2 -0.14 2.60 16.44
CA ASN A 2 -1.35 1.79 16.56
C ASN A 2 -1.54 0.97 15.28
N THR A 3 -1.68 -0.37 15.36
CA THR A 3 -2.01 -1.28 14.24
C THR A 3 -3.16 -0.76 13.37
N ASN A 4 -4.01 0.10 13.96
CA ASN A 4 -5.01 0.90 13.28
C ASN A 4 -4.50 1.58 11.99
N ARG A 5 -3.27 2.11 11.91
CA ARG A 5 -2.77 2.73 10.66
C ARG A 5 -2.56 1.73 9.52
N ILE A 6 -2.01 0.55 9.82
CA ILE A 6 -1.76 -0.48 8.80
C ILE A 6 -3.10 -1.05 8.32
N ASN A 7 -4.05 -1.21 9.24
CA ASN A 7 -5.41 -1.60 8.89
C ASN A 7 -6.10 -0.54 8.01
N ARG A 8 -5.94 0.76 8.30
CA ARG A 8 -6.45 1.84 7.44
C ARG A 8 -5.81 1.82 6.05
N TYR A 9 -4.51 1.54 5.96
CA TYR A 9 -3.83 1.35 4.69
C TYR A 9 -4.45 0.22 3.88
N PHE A 10 -4.67 -0.95 4.49
CA PHE A 10 -5.37 -2.06 3.82
C PHE A 10 -6.79 -1.67 3.38
N GLU A 11 -7.55 -0.97 4.21
CA GLU A 11 -8.88 -0.47 3.84
C GLU A 11 -8.83 0.40 2.58
N VAL A 12 -7.89 1.35 2.50
CA VAL A 12 -7.75 2.22 1.33
C VAL A 12 -7.30 1.45 0.09
N CYS A 13 -6.33 0.53 0.18
CA CYS A 13 -5.94 -0.32 -0.95
C CYS A 13 -7.13 -1.13 -1.49
N ASN A 14 -7.89 -1.79 -0.61
CA ASN A 14 -9.07 -2.55 -1.02
C ASN A 14 -10.15 -1.65 -1.65
N LEU A 15 -10.32 -0.41 -1.15
CA LEU A 15 -11.25 0.55 -1.76
C LEU A 15 -10.81 0.97 -3.16
N ILE A 16 -9.52 1.19 -3.38
CA ILE A 16 -8.95 1.48 -4.70
C ILE A 16 -9.24 0.31 -5.65
N ASP A 17 -8.90 -0.92 -5.25
CA ASP A 17 -9.10 -2.12 -6.08
C ASP A 17 -10.58 -2.42 -6.37
N GLN A 18 -11.49 -2.04 -5.45
CA GLN A 18 -12.93 -2.20 -5.64
C GLN A 18 -13.55 -1.13 -6.53
N LYS A 19 -13.12 0.14 -6.39
CA LYS A 19 -13.72 1.27 -7.10
C LYS A 19 -13.12 1.49 -8.49
N LEU A 20 -11.87 1.09 -8.72
CA LEU A 20 -11.22 1.24 -10.01
C LEU A 20 -11.49 0.05 -10.94
N PRO A 21 -11.58 0.29 -12.26
CA PRO A 21 -11.57 -0.79 -13.24
C PRO A 21 -10.30 -1.65 -13.10
N LYS A 22 -10.42 -2.97 -13.32
CA LYS A 22 -9.27 -3.90 -13.26
C LYS A 22 -8.15 -3.59 -14.25
N SER A 23 -8.43 -2.81 -15.28
CA SER A 23 -7.46 -2.36 -16.28
C SER A 23 -6.71 -1.09 -15.87
N THR A 24 -7.06 -0.49 -14.74
CA THR A 24 -6.41 0.72 -14.23
C THR A 24 -5.19 0.31 -13.42
N TYR A 25 -4.01 0.74 -13.86
CA TYR A 25 -2.81 0.68 -13.06
C TYR A 25 -2.81 1.86 -12.10
N TRP A 26 -2.35 1.65 -10.86
CA TRP A 26 -2.19 2.71 -9.89
C TRP A 26 -0.85 2.61 -9.19
N ASP A 27 -0.27 3.78 -8.90
CA ASP A 27 0.98 3.94 -8.17
C ASP A 27 0.90 5.19 -7.28
N THR A 28 1.90 5.42 -6.45
CA THR A 28 2.00 6.62 -5.63
C THR A 28 3.27 7.39 -5.90
N ASN A 29 3.18 8.72 -5.84
CA ASN A 29 4.33 9.61 -5.82
C ASN A 29 4.09 10.67 -4.75
N ASP A 30 4.96 10.71 -3.73
CA ASP A 30 4.79 11.52 -2.52
C ASP A 30 3.38 11.33 -1.90
N GLU A 31 2.56 12.38 -1.90
CA GLU A 31 1.18 12.39 -1.40
C GLU A 31 0.14 12.41 -2.54
N THR A 32 0.49 11.84 -3.70
CA THR A 32 -0.39 11.72 -4.85
C THR A 32 -0.55 10.28 -5.31
N LEU A 33 -1.79 9.89 -5.63
CA LEU A 33 -2.09 8.62 -6.30
C LEU A 33 -2.14 8.87 -7.80
N ILE A 34 -1.30 8.17 -8.54
CA ILE A 34 -1.26 8.20 -10.00
C ILE A 34 -2.11 7.05 -10.52
N LEU A 35 -3.05 7.37 -11.41
CA LEU A 35 -3.94 6.41 -12.06
C LEU A 35 -3.67 6.42 -13.56
N GLU A 36 -3.34 5.27 -14.11
CA GLU A 36 -3.13 5.11 -15.55
C GLU A 36 -4.19 4.18 -16.14
N GLN A 37 -4.93 4.68 -17.13
CA GLN A 37 -5.95 3.93 -17.83
C GLN A 37 -6.07 4.38 -19.30
N HIS A 38 -5.99 3.45 -20.24
CA HIS A 38 -6.18 3.73 -21.68
C HIS A 38 -5.29 4.87 -22.24
N ASN A 39 -4.02 4.94 -21.82
CA ASN A 39 -3.07 6.02 -22.14
C ASN A 39 -3.44 7.40 -21.57
N GLU A 40 -4.39 7.47 -20.65
CA GLU A 40 -4.64 8.66 -19.84
C GLU A 40 -4.06 8.46 -18.45
N GLU A 41 -3.36 9.48 -17.97
CA GLU A 41 -2.85 9.55 -16.61
C GLU A 41 -3.64 10.59 -15.83
N ARG A 42 -4.03 10.25 -14.60
CA ARG A 42 -4.68 11.16 -13.66
C ARG A 42 -4.04 11.06 -12.29
N SER A 43 -3.63 12.19 -11.75
CA SER A 43 -3.12 12.29 -10.38
C SER A 43 -4.23 12.75 -9.43
N LEU A 44 -4.32 12.13 -8.26
CA LEU A 44 -5.23 12.51 -7.18
C LEU A 44 -4.42 12.90 -5.94
N SER A 45 -4.63 14.11 -5.42
CA SER A 45 -4.15 14.53 -4.10
C SER A 45 -4.88 13.80 -2.96
N VAL A 46 -4.40 13.95 -1.74
CA VAL A 46 -5.04 13.44 -0.51
C VAL A 46 -6.53 13.84 -0.43
N GLU A 47 -6.87 15.10 -0.66
CA GLU A 47 -8.25 15.61 -0.61
C GLU A 47 -9.09 15.03 -1.74
N GLN A 48 -8.50 14.90 -2.94
CA GLN A 48 -9.19 14.33 -4.09
C GLN A 48 -9.46 12.84 -3.89
N MET A 49 -8.50 12.07 -3.34
CA MET A 49 -8.71 10.69 -2.94
C MET A 49 -9.79 10.56 -1.88
N SER A 50 -9.75 11.39 -0.84
CA SER A 50 -10.76 11.39 0.22
C SER A 50 -12.17 11.58 -0.36
N SER A 51 -12.32 12.50 -1.32
CA SER A 51 -13.59 12.76 -2.01
C SER A 51 -14.00 11.61 -2.96
N VAL A 52 -13.09 11.16 -3.84
CA VAL A 52 -13.36 10.13 -4.86
C VAL A 52 -13.66 8.78 -4.23
N PHE A 53 -12.88 8.39 -3.23
CA PHE A 53 -13.04 7.11 -2.55
C PHE A 53 -14.00 7.19 -1.37
N GLU A 54 -14.53 8.37 -1.03
CA GLU A 54 -15.45 8.63 0.09
C GLU A 54 -14.88 8.09 1.41
N VAL A 55 -13.63 8.43 1.66
CA VAL A 55 -12.84 7.93 2.80
C VAL A 55 -12.26 9.10 3.57
N GLU A 56 -12.17 8.98 4.90
CA GLU A 56 -11.62 10.04 5.76
C GLU A 56 -10.17 10.37 5.38
N ILE A 57 -9.84 11.67 5.36
CA ILE A 57 -8.49 12.18 5.05
C ILE A 57 -7.40 11.49 5.86
N ASP A 58 -7.65 11.24 7.15
CA ASP A 58 -6.66 10.58 8.03
C ASP A 58 -6.35 9.14 7.60
N LYS A 59 -7.29 8.45 6.95
CA LYS A 59 -7.03 7.12 6.36
C LYS A 59 -6.21 7.23 5.08
N VAL A 60 -6.47 8.25 4.26
CA VAL A 60 -5.66 8.52 3.05
C VAL A 60 -4.22 8.87 3.42
N LYS A 61 -4.01 9.68 4.45
CA LYS A 61 -2.67 9.99 4.96
C LYS A 61 -1.95 8.74 5.47
N ALA A 62 -2.65 7.91 6.26
CA ALA A 62 -2.11 6.63 6.70
C ALA A 62 -1.77 5.73 5.50
N PHE A 63 -2.55 5.78 4.42
CA PHE A 63 -2.24 5.04 3.20
C PHE A 63 -0.89 5.46 2.60
N PHE A 64 -0.66 6.77 2.41
CA PHE A 64 0.61 7.25 1.86
C PHE A 64 1.80 6.98 2.79
N GLU A 65 1.64 7.17 4.10
CA GLU A 65 2.69 6.89 5.09
C GLU A 65 3.14 5.42 5.03
N VAL A 66 2.17 4.50 5.03
CA VAL A 66 2.46 3.06 5.05
C VAL A 66 2.95 2.58 3.69
N HIS A 67 2.37 3.05 2.59
CA HIS A 67 2.80 2.70 1.24
C HIS A 67 4.25 3.14 1.00
N SER A 68 4.57 4.41 1.32
CA SER A 68 5.93 4.93 1.20
C SER A 68 6.92 4.16 2.07
N TYR A 69 6.54 3.83 3.31
CA TYR A 69 7.36 2.97 4.15
C TYR A 69 7.65 1.62 3.49
N LEU A 70 6.63 0.92 2.99
CA LEU A 70 6.79 -0.40 2.36
C LEU A 70 7.68 -0.30 1.12
N SER A 71 7.43 0.64 0.22
CA SER A 71 8.24 0.83 -1.00
C SER A 71 9.72 1.05 -0.70
N ASN A 72 10.05 1.67 0.43
CA ASN A 72 11.44 1.94 0.83
C ASN A 72 12.06 0.88 1.76
N ASN A 73 11.25 0.02 2.40
CA ASN A 73 11.72 -0.84 3.50
C ASN A 73 11.22 -2.28 3.43
N ILE A 74 10.61 -2.70 2.32
CA ILE A 74 10.09 -4.07 2.19
C ILE A 74 11.19 -5.14 2.36
N ASP A 75 12.44 -4.81 2.07
CA ASP A 75 13.60 -5.69 2.32
C ASP A 75 13.75 -6.08 3.79
N LEU A 76 13.27 -5.27 4.74
CA LEU A 76 13.25 -5.63 6.15
C LEU A 76 12.24 -6.75 6.44
N LEU A 77 11.13 -6.79 5.70
CA LEU A 77 10.14 -7.86 5.81
C LEU A 77 10.61 -9.13 5.11
N THR A 78 11.26 -9.01 3.96
CA THR A 78 11.76 -10.15 3.17
C THR A 78 13.11 -10.67 3.65
N GLN A 79 13.74 -10.03 4.64
CA GLN A 79 15.09 -10.33 5.11
C GLN A 79 16.13 -10.22 3.99
N GLN A 80 16.01 -9.17 3.19
CA GLN A 80 16.87 -8.85 2.02
C GLN A 80 16.82 -9.91 0.92
N LYS A 81 15.79 -10.76 0.91
CA LYS A 81 15.56 -11.68 -0.19
C LYS A 81 14.96 -10.91 -1.37
N GLU A 82 15.58 -11.06 -2.54
CA GLU A 82 15.08 -10.53 -3.80
C GLU A 82 13.67 -11.06 -4.09
N TYR A 83 12.71 -10.16 -4.26
CA TYR A 83 11.30 -10.43 -4.55
C TYR A 83 10.95 -9.92 -5.95
N GLU A 84 9.91 -10.48 -6.56
CA GLU A 84 9.45 -10.07 -7.90
C GLU A 84 8.45 -8.92 -7.79
N CYS A 85 7.47 -9.05 -6.90
CA CYS A 85 6.47 -8.04 -6.65
C CYS A 85 5.87 -8.19 -5.25
N TRP A 86 5.09 -7.19 -4.85
CA TRP A 86 4.26 -7.26 -3.67
C TRP A 86 2.93 -6.56 -3.93
N TYR A 87 1.88 -6.99 -3.23
CA TYR A 87 0.54 -6.44 -3.36
C TYR A 87 -0.28 -6.70 -2.10
N ILE A 88 -1.40 -6.01 -1.98
CA ILE A 88 -2.33 -6.19 -0.86
C ILE A 88 -3.43 -7.17 -1.26
N SER A 89 -3.73 -8.11 -0.37
CA SER A 89 -4.84 -9.06 -0.53
C SER A 89 -5.67 -9.08 0.74
N GLY A 90 -6.79 -8.35 0.74
CA GLY A 90 -7.64 -8.17 1.91
C GLY A 90 -6.89 -7.47 3.04
N VAL A 91 -6.55 -8.22 4.09
CA VAL A 91 -5.91 -7.68 5.31
C VAL A 91 -4.45 -8.11 5.45
N ALA A 92 -3.79 -8.42 4.33
CA ALA A 92 -2.41 -8.89 4.31
C ALA A 92 -1.63 -8.30 3.14
N LEU A 93 -0.33 -8.11 3.37
CA LEU A 93 0.66 -7.89 2.33
C LEU A 93 1.16 -9.24 1.83
N VAL A 94 1.11 -9.46 0.52
CA VAL A 94 1.63 -10.64 -0.15
C VAL A 94 2.90 -10.23 -0.89
N VAL A 95 3.97 -11.01 -0.73
CA VAL A 95 5.23 -10.80 -1.45
C VAL A 95 5.56 -12.06 -2.23
N GLU A 96 5.72 -11.91 -3.54
CA GLU A 96 6.04 -13.01 -4.45
C GLU A 96 7.53 -13.06 -4.73
N PHE A 97 8.05 -14.28 -4.81
CA PHE A 97 9.46 -14.56 -5.04
C PHE A 97 9.59 -15.50 -6.23
N LYS A 98 10.61 -15.28 -7.06
CA LYS A 98 10.86 -16.05 -8.28
C LYS A 98 10.90 -17.56 -8.07
N ASP A 99 11.64 -18.00 -7.05
CA ASP A 99 11.94 -19.41 -6.80
C ASP A 99 11.39 -19.91 -5.45
N SER A 100 10.36 -19.25 -4.90
CA SER A 100 9.80 -19.64 -3.60
C SER A 100 8.32 -19.31 -3.47
N PRO A 101 7.61 -20.03 -2.59
CA PRO A 101 6.23 -19.65 -2.26
C PRO A 101 6.15 -18.20 -1.79
N ALA A 102 5.05 -17.54 -2.15
CA ALA A 102 4.73 -16.21 -1.67
C ALA A 102 4.71 -16.18 -0.14
N GLN A 103 5.18 -15.08 0.45
CA GLN A 103 5.06 -14.83 1.88
C GLN A 103 3.92 -13.88 2.14
N VAL A 104 3.22 -14.09 3.25
CA VAL A 104 2.06 -13.31 3.65
C VAL A 104 2.35 -12.65 5.00
N PHE A 105 2.26 -11.34 5.05
CA PHE A 105 2.57 -10.53 6.23
C PHE A 105 1.29 -9.89 6.77
N SER A 106 1.02 -10.11 8.06
CA SER A 106 -0.09 -9.48 8.77
C SER A 106 0.20 -8.01 9.10
N ALA A 107 -0.84 -7.25 9.44
CA ALA A 107 -0.69 -5.87 9.93
C ALA A 107 0.29 -5.76 11.11
N GLU A 108 0.24 -6.72 12.04
CA GLU A 108 1.13 -6.76 13.21
C GLU A 108 2.59 -6.92 12.81
N LYS A 109 2.86 -7.76 11.80
CA LYS A 109 4.23 -7.99 11.34
C LYS A 109 4.81 -6.78 10.65
N ILE A 110 4.00 -6.07 9.86
CA ILE A 110 4.37 -4.80 9.22
C ILE A 110 4.63 -3.73 10.30
N GLU A 111 3.75 -3.62 11.30
CA GLU A 111 3.91 -2.66 12.39
C GLU A 111 5.21 -2.89 13.19
N GLN A 112 5.55 -4.15 13.47
CA GLN A 112 6.82 -4.50 14.12
C GLN A 112 8.03 -4.04 13.31
N ALA A 113 8.03 -4.29 11.99
CA ALA A 113 9.13 -3.86 11.12
C ALA A 113 9.24 -2.32 11.06
N TYR A 114 8.10 -1.63 11.02
CA TYR A 114 8.06 -0.17 11.00
C TYR A 114 8.65 0.44 12.28
N ILE A 115 8.31 -0.10 13.45
CA ILE A 115 8.84 0.40 14.73
C ILE A 115 10.37 0.29 14.77
N LEU A 116 10.93 -0.78 14.20
CA LEU A 116 12.39 -0.98 14.15
C LEU A 116 13.12 0.04 13.28
N THR A 117 12.45 0.65 12.29
CA THR A 117 13.06 1.71 11.46
C THR A 117 13.06 3.10 12.10
N LEU A 118 12.31 3.29 13.19
CA LEU A 118 12.26 4.55 13.93
C LEU A 118 13.13 4.57 15.19
N ALA A 119 13.70 3.43 15.57
CA ALA A 119 14.53 3.25 16.76
C ALA A 119 16.02 3.38 16.43
#